data_AF-U5S2V7-F1
#
_entry.id   AF-U5S2V7-F1
#
_cell.length_a   1.000
_cell.length_b   1.000
_cell.length_c   1.000
_cell.angle_alpha   90.00
_cell.angle_beta   90.00
_cell.angle_gamma   90.00
#
_symmetry.space_group_name_H-M   'P 1'
#
loop_
_entity.id
_entity.type
_entity.pdbx_description
1 polymer ?
#
loop_
_entity_poly.entity_id
_entity_poly.type
_entity_poly.pdbx_seq_one_letter_code
_entity_poly.pdbx_strand_id
1 'polypeptide(L)'
;FSLWILVPSMVSLLISMYIGAGLGWTFYPPLSSKYFSGNGADYLLISLHLAGLSSMLGALNFIITCHYFFYSTNLSNSTMSMDWFLRTPILVWAYYFTSILLFFSIPVLAGAITMLLFDRNFGTAYFDPTGGGDPIMFQHMFWFFGHPEVYVLILPGFGIVSHICIEISNSCTPLGYIGMVFAMFSIVVLGFIVWAHHMFTVGMDLKSNTFFSAVTALIGIPTGVKVIAWVSMLSNSSVYRNDPVVWWLVSFIF
;
A
#
# COMPACT_ATOMS: atom_id res chain seq x y z
N PHE A 1 6.00 18.84 8.79
CA PHE A 1 4.85 19.33 7.99
C PHE A 1 3.84 18.22 7.69
N SER A 2 4.25 17.09 7.08
CA SER A 2 3.37 15.92 6.83
C SER A 2 2.45 15.55 8.01
N LEU A 3 3.00 15.30 9.21
CA LEU A 3 2.21 14.99 10.41
C LEU A 3 1.13 16.04 10.72
N TRP A 4 1.43 17.33 10.56
CA TRP A 4 0.51 18.41 10.90
C TRP A 4 -0.68 18.52 9.96
N ILE A 5 -0.59 18.01 8.72
CA ILE A 5 -1.72 17.93 7.78
C ILE A 5 -2.76 16.90 8.25
N LEU A 6 -2.36 15.90 9.05
CA LEU A 6 -3.30 14.92 9.61
C LEU A 6 -4.26 15.55 10.63
N VAL A 7 -3.90 16.66 11.26
CA VAL A 7 -4.79 17.35 12.21
C VAL A 7 -6.05 17.88 11.52
N PRO A 8 -5.99 18.73 10.47
CA PRO A 8 -7.20 19.15 9.76
C PRO A 8 -7.88 17.99 9.02
N SER A 9 -7.14 16.96 8.57
CA SER A 9 -7.74 15.73 8.02
C SER A 9 -8.63 15.04 9.05
N MET A 10 -8.15 14.87 10.29
CA MET A 10 -8.90 14.25 11.38
C MET A 10 -10.11 15.08 11.78
N VAL A 11 -9.97 16.41 11.86
CA VAL A 11 -11.11 17.30 12.14
C VAL A 11 -12.19 17.15 11.08
N SER A 12 -11.81 17.14 9.79
CA SER A 12 -12.75 16.92 8.69
C SER A 12 -13.43 15.54 8.78
N LEU A 13 -12.68 14.49 9.15
CA LEU A 13 -13.25 13.16 9.35
C LEU A 13 -14.28 13.15 10.49
N LEU A 14 -13.99 13.79 11.62
CA LEU A 14 -14.91 13.86 12.76
C LEU A 14 -16.21 14.60 12.40
N ILE A 15 -16.12 15.68 11.62
CA ILE A 15 -17.30 16.39 11.10
C ILE A 15 -18.10 15.46 10.16
N SER A 16 -17.40 14.72 9.29
CA SER A 16 -18.03 13.73 8.40
C SER A 16 -18.77 12.65 9.18
N MET A 17 -18.19 12.12 10.26
CA MET A 17 -18.83 11.12 11.12
C MET A 17 -20.05 11.69 11.84
N TYR A 18 -19.98 12.94 12.32
CA TYR A 18 -21.09 13.60 13.02
C TYR A 18 -22.28 13.88 12.08
N ILE A 19 -22.02 14.37 10.87
CA ILE A 19 -23.07 14.62 9.86
C ILE A 19 -23.55 13.31 9.23
N GLY A 20 -22.67 12.33 9.10
CA GLY A 20 -22.89 11.06 8.42
C GLY A 20 -22.58 11.16 6.92
N ALA A 21 -21.51 10.50 6.46
CA ALA A 21 -21.27 10.32 5.04
C ALA A 21 -22.27 9.33 4.41
N GLY A 22 -22.63 8.26 5.13
CA GLY A 22 -23.56 7.23 4.64
C GLY A 22 -23.00 6.38 3.49
N LEU A 23 -21.67 6.34 3.35
CA LEU A 23 -20.96 5.65 2.28
C LEU A 23 -20.11 4.50 2.86
N GLY A 24 -19.88 3.47 2.05
CA GLY A 24 -18.80 2.52 2.32
C GLY A 24 -17.43 3.18 2.17
N TRP A 25 -16.37 2.51 2.64
CA TRP A 25 -14.99 3.02 2.55
C TRP A 25 -14.50 3.26 1.12
N THR A 26 -15.20 2.71 0.11
CA THR A 26 -14.92 2.92 -1.32
C THR A 26 -15.67 4.09 -1.94
N PHE A 27 -16.70 4.63 -1.27
CA PHE A 27 -17.45 5.83 -1.68
C PHE A 27 -17.80 5.90 -3.18
N TYR A 28 -18.28 4.79 -3.74
CA TYR A 28 -18.62 4.70 -5.17
C TYR A 28 -19.75 5.62 -5.60
N PRO A 29 -19.58 6.34 -6.73
CA PRO A 29 -20.70 6.86 -7.51
C PRO A 29 -21.58 5.70 -8.03
N PRO A 30 -22.90 5.91 -8.20
CA PRO A 30 -23.61 7.16 -7.99
C PRO A 30 -23.96 7.44 -6.51
N LEU A 31 -23.78 6.48 -5.59
CA LEU A 31 -24.18 6.62 -4.19
C LEU A 31 -23.47 7.78 -3.48
N SER A 32 -22.22 8.07 -3.85
CA SER A 32 -21.47 9.21 -3.36
C SER A 32 -21.77 10.54 -4.07
N SER A 33 -22.75 10.60 -4.98
CA SER A 33 -23.21 11.87 -5.56
C SER A 33 -24.02 12.68 -4.53
N LYS A 34 -24.19 13.98 -4.80
CA LYS A 34 -24.94 14.92 -3.93
C LYS A 34 -26.41 14.52 -3.76
N TYR A 35 -26.98 13.84 -4.76
CA TYR A 35 -28.38 13.38 -4.73
C TYR A 35 -28.64 12.29 -3.68
N PHE A 36 -27.68 11.38 -3.50
CA PHE A 36 -27.82 10.23 -2.59
C PHE A 36 -27.08 10.39 -1.26
N SER A 37 -26.13 11.34 -1.16
CA SER A 37 -25.35 11.56 0.05
C SER A 37 -25.23 13.05 0.41
N GLY A 38 -25.36 13.34 1.70
CA GLY A 38 -25.31 14.71 2.22
C GLY A 38 -23.90 15.30 2.26
N ASN A 39 -23.77 16.45 2.95
CA ASN A 39 -22.49 17.16 3.08
C ASN A 39 -21.43 16.37 3.87
N GLY A 40 -21.83 15.36 4.64
CA GLY A 40 -20.88 14.48 5.34
C GLY A 40 -19.90 13.79 4.39
N ALA A 41 -20.32 13.46 3.17
CA ALA A 41 -19.43 12.90 2.14
C ALA A 41 -18.38 13.93 1.67
N ASP A 42 -18.70 15.22 1.57
CA ASP A 42 -17.73 16.25 1.20
C ASP A 42 -16.59 16.34 2.24
N TYR A 43 -16.95 16.29 3.54
CA TYR A 43 -15.96 16.27 4.62
C TYR A 43 -15.11 14.99 4.64
N LEU A 44 -15.68 13.83 4.28
CA LEU A 44 -14.92 12.58 4.13
C LEU A 44 -13.88 12.71 3.02
N LEU A 45 -14.31 13.18 1.85
CA LEU A 45 -13.47 13.36 0.67
C LEU A 45 -12.32 14.36 0.94
N ILE A 46 -12.62 15.50 1.58
CA ILE A 46 -11.59 16.47 2.00
C ILE A 46 -10.63 15.87 3.03
N SER A 47 -11.14 15.07 3.97
CA SER A 47 -10.30 14.39 4.96
C SER A 47 -9.28 13.46 4.30
N LEU A 48 -9.74 12.60 3.38
CA LEU A 48 -8.91 11.66 2.64
C LEU A 48 -7.91 12.37 1.75
N HIS A 49 -8.30 13.48 1.11
CA HIS A 49 -7.38 14.33 0.34
C HIS A 49 -6.20 14.83 1.18
N LEU A 50 -6.49 15.38 2.36
CA LEU A 50 -5.47 15.88 3.28
C LEU A 50 -4.58 14.74 3.82
N ALA A 51 -5.17 13.60 4.17
CA ALA A 51 -4.40 12.41 4.57
C ALA A 51 -3.50 11.88 3.45
N GLY A 52 -3.99 11.90 2.21
CA GLY A 52 -3.22 11.54 1.02
C GLY A 52 -2.01 12.47 0.82
N LEU A 53 -2.22 13.79 0.91
CA LEU A 53 -1.13 14.78 0.85
C LEU A 53 -0.09 14.56 1.95
N SER A 54 -0.53 14.28 3.19
CA SER A 54 0.37 13.94 4.30
C SER A 54 1.24 12.71 3.97
N SER A 55 0.62 11.65 3.46
CA SER A 55 1.26 10.38 3.14
C SER A 55 2.25 10.50 1.97
N MET A 56 1.88 11.25 0.93
CA MET A 56 2.75 11.51 -0.22
C MET A 56 4.02 12.29 0.17
N LEU A 57 3.89 13.32 1.03
CA LEU A 57 5.05 14.06 1.54
C LEU A 57 5.93 13.18 2.44
N GLY A 58 5.33 12.30 3.23
CA GLY A 58 6.06 11.30 4.01
C GLY A 58 6.84 10.33 3.13
N ALA A 59 6.18 9.79 2.10
CA ALA A 59 6.79 8.88 1.13
C ALA A 59 7.99 9.50 0.42
N LEU A 60 7.86 10.74 -0.07
CA LEU A 60 8.99 11.48 -0.66
C LEU A 60 10.18 11.60 0.29
N ASN A 61 9.92 11.93 1.56
CA ASN A 61 10.98 12.03 2.56
C ASN A 61 11.69 10.69 2.79
N PHE A 62 10.94 9.59 2.90
CA PHE A 62 11.52 8.25 3.07
C PHE A 62 12.29 7.78 1.83
N ILE A 63 11.81 8.06 0.61
CA ILE A 63 12.53 7.76 -0.64
C ILE A 63 13.90 8.43 -0.63
N ILE A 64 13.96 9.73 -0.36
CA ILE A 64 15.21 10.49 -0.33
C ILE A 64 16.13 10.00 0.79
N THR A 65 15.57 9.76 1.98
CA THR A 65 16.34 9.25 3.14
C THR A 65 16.97 7.89 2.84
N CYS A 66 16.20 6.95 2.26
CA CYS A 66 16.72 5.63 1.88
C CYS A 66 17.76 5.73 0.77
N HIS A 67 17.54 6.57 -0.25
CA HIS A 67 18.55 6.80 -1.29
C HIS A 67 19.86 7.37 -0.74
N TYR A 68 19.78 8.33 0.18
CA TYR A 68 20.96 8.87 0.84
C TYR A 68 21.69 7.78 1.65
N PHE A 69 20.95 6.91 2.33
CA PHE A 69 21.52 5.76 3.04
C PHE A 69 22.22 4.77 2.09
N PHE A 70 21.62 4.44 0.95
CA PHE A 70 22.26 3.57 -0.06
C PHE A 70 23.51 4.21 -0.64
N TYR A 71 23.47 5.52 -0.90
CA TYR A 71 24.61 6.27 -1.41
C TYR A 71 25.77 6.31 -0.41
N SER A 72 25.49 6.59 0.87
CA SER A 72 26.52 6.68 1.91
C SER A 72 27.17 5.32 2.21
N THR A 73 26.37 4.25 2.21
CA THR A 73 26.87 2.87 2.41
C THR A 73 27.65 2.33 1.21
N ASN A 74 27.36 2.80 0.00
CA ASN A 74 28.14 2.46 -1.18
C ASN A 74 29.50 3.18 -1.18
N LEU A 75 29.54 4.46 -0.79
CA LEU A 75 30.78 5.24 -0.71
C LEU A 75 31.75 4.79 0.38
N SER A 76 31.26 4.26 1.49
CA SER A 76 32.12 3.78 2.58
C SER A 76 32.90 2.52 2.24
N ASN A 77 32.51 1.80 1.19
CA ASN A 77 33.22 0.63 0.69
C ASN A 77 34.21 1.04 -0.41
N SER A 78 35.51 0.94 -0.10
CA SER A 78 36.61 1.23 -1.03
C SER A 78 36.77 0.22 -2.19
N THR A 79 35.90 -0.80 -2.25
CA THR A 79 35.86 -1.78 -3.33
C THR A 79 34.49 -1.71 -4.01
N MET A 80 34.45 -1.77 -5.35
CA MET A 80 33.22 -1.77 -6.17
C MET A 80 32.40 -3.07 -6.02
N SER A 81 32.16 -3.53 -4.79
CA SER A 81 31.42 -4.75 -4.48
C SER A 81 29.95 -4.43 -4.17
N MET A 82 29.04 -5.36 -4.50
CA MET A 82 27.61 -5.30 -4.14
C MET A 82 27.34 -5.43 -2.61
N ASP A 83 28.36 -5.18 -1.78
CA ASP A 83 28.32 -5.33 -0.33
C ASP A 83 27.28 -4.40 0.32
N TRP A 84 27.09 -3.17 -0.19
CA TRP A 84 26.11 -2.22 0.35
C TRP A 84 24.68 -2.78 0.27
N PHE A 85 24.38 -3.51 -0.81
CA PHE A 85 23.07 -4.12 -1.04
C PHE A 85 22.82 -5.22 -0.01
N LEU A 86 23.80 -6.09 0.25
CA LEU A 86 23.69 -7.20 1.22
C LEU A 86 23.70 -6.74 2.68
N ARG A 87 24.27 -5.56 2.97
CA ARG A 87 24.35 -5.00 4.33
C ARG A 87 23.17 -4.13 4.71
N THR A 88 22.35 -3.73 3.74
CA THR A 88 21.15 -2.94 4.00
C THR A 88 20.14 -3.78 4.79
N PRO A 89 19.62 -3.32 5.94
CA PRO A 89 18.60 -4.06 6.67
C PRO A 89 17.32 -4.24 5.84
N ILE A 90 16.68 -5.40 5.93
CA ILE A 90 15.51 -5.72 5.10
C ILE A 90 14.30 -4.81 5.40
N LEU A 91 14.23 -4.26 6.63
CA LEU A 91 13.25 -3.24 6.99
C LEU A 91 13.42 -1.95 6.20
N VAL A 92 14.66 -1.55 5.87
CA VAL A 92 14.93 -0.35 5.05
C VAL A 92 14.39 -0.56 3.64
N TRP A 93 14.58 -1.75 3.05
CA TRP A 93 13.97 -2.10 1.77
C TRP A 93 12.43 -2.08 1.83
N ALA A 94 11.84 -2.62 2.89
CA ALA A 94 10.39 -2.61 3.08
C ALA A 94 9.83 -1.18 3.11
N TYR A 95 10.42 -0.26 3.88
CA TYR A 95 10.00 1.13 3.91
C TYR A 95 10.26 1.86 2.59
N TYR A 96 11.37 1.58 1.91
CA TYR A 96 11.67 2.16 0.59
C TYR A 96 10.59 1.77 -0.44
N PHE A 97 10.28 0.48 -0.54
CA PHE A 97 9.25 -0.05 -1.45
C PHE A 97 7.84 0.44 -1.10
N THR A 98 7.51 0.52 0.19
CA THR A 98 6.26 1.12 0.68
C THR A 98 6.13 2.58 0.22
N SER A 99 7.23 3.33 0.31
CA SER A 99 7.25 4.75 -0.06
C SER A 99 7.12 4.93 -1.58
N ILE A 100 7.72 4.06 -2.39
CA ILE A 100 7.52 4.04 -3.85
C ILE A 100 6.04 3.82 -4.18
N LEU A 101 5.41 2.79 -3.58
CA LEU A 101 4.00 2.51 -3.81
C LEU A 101 3.12 3.72 -3.49
N LEU A 102 3.27 4.29 -2.28
CA LEU A 102 2.54 5.49 -1.86
C LEU A 102 2.71 6.67 -2.81
N PHE A 103 3.95 6.94 -3.23
CA PHE A 103 4.24 8.10 -4.07
C PHE A 103 3.53 8.02 -5.43
N PHE A 104 3.44 6.82 -6.02
CA PHE A 104 2.81 6.63 -7.33
C PHE A 104 1.30 6.33 -7.25
N SER A 105 0.79 5.74 -6.15
CA SER A 105 -0.63 5.38 -6.03
C SER A 105 -1.52 6.54 -5.58
N ILE A 106 -1.05 7.35 -4.62
CA ILE A 106 -1.84 8.42 -4.00
C ILE A 106 -2.31 9.49 -5.01
N PRO A 107 -1.51 9.93 -6.01
CA PRO A 107 -1.95 10.90 -7.00
C PRO A 107 -3.21 10.46 -7.76
N VAL A 108 -3.40 9.15 -7.99
CA VAL A 108 -4.58 8.62 -8.69
C VAL A 108 -5.83 8.74 -7.82
N LEU A 109 -5.73 8.41 -6.53
CA LEU A 109 -6.83 8.63 -5.59
C LEU A 109 -7.18 10.12 -5.46
N ALA A 110 -6.15 10.98 -5.36
CA ALA A 110 -6.36 12.42 -5.30
C ALA A 110 -7.05 12.94 -6.57
N GLY A 111 -6.73 12.40 -7.74
CA GLY A 111 -7.47 12.68 -8.98
C GLY A 111 -8.94 12.27 -8.90
N ALA A 112 -9.21 11.03 -8.47
CA ALA A 112 -10.56 10.48 -8.36
C ALA A 112 -11.44 11.27 -7.38
N ILE A 113 -10.92 11.55 -6.18
CA ILE A 113 -11.67 12.33 -5.18
C ILE A 113 -11.87 13.78 -5.65
N THR A 114 -10.89 14.39 -6.36
CA THR A 114 -11.07 15.75 -6.90
C THR A 114 -12.19 15.78 -7.93
N MET A 115 -12.20 14.85 -8.88
CA MET A 115 -13.28 14.74 -9.86
C MET A 115 -14.64 14.50 -9.19
N LEU A 116 -14.70 13.67 -8.14
CA LEU A 116 -15.93 13.41 -7.42
C LEU A 116 -16.42 14.65 -6.64
N LEU A 117 -15.52 15.41 -6.03
CA LEU A 117 -15.87 16.70 -5.40
C LEU A 117 -16.40 17.71 -6.42
N PHE A 118 -15.87 17.69 -7.65
CA PHE A 118 -16.34 18.51 -8.76
C PHE A 118 -17.73 18.09 -9.24
N ASP A 119 -17.98 16.79 -9.38
CA ASP A 119 -19.32 16.27 -9.73
C ASP A 119 -20.35 16.65 -8.66
N ARG A 120 -19.96 16.61 -7.38
CA ARG A 120 -20.84 16.93 -6.26
C ARG A 120 -21.16 18.42 -6.11
N ASN A 121 -20.22 19.31 -6.41
CA ASN A 121 -20.32 20.72 -5.98
C ASN A 121 -20.14 21.75 -7.10
N PHE A 122 -19.63 21.36 -8.27
CA PHE A 122 -19.28 22.29 -9.36
C PHE A 122 -19.96 21.94 -10.69
N GLY A 123 -20.86 20.95 -10.71
CA GLY A 123 -21.69 20.63 -11.87
C GLY A 123 -20.95 19.94 -13.01
N THR A 124 -19.80 19.31 -12.74
CA THR A 124 -19.17 18.39 -13.69
C THR A 124 -19.89 17.04 -13.70
N ALA A 125 -19.57 16.20 -14.69
CA ALA A 125 -20.13 14.85 -14.82
C ALA A 125 -19.04 13.85 -15.23
N TYR A 126 -17.99 13.73 -14.43
CA TYR A 126 -16.94 12.73 -14.65
C TYR A 126 -17.47 11.30 -14.44
N PHE A 127 -18.28 11.10 -13.39
CA PHE A 127 -18.79 9.80 -12.98
C PHE A 127 -20.32 9.70 -13.03
N ASP A 128 -21.03 10.78 -13.39
CA ASP A 128 -22.50 10.81 -13.47
C ASP A 128 -22.98 10.41 -14.89
N PRO A 129 -23.66 9.26 -15.06
CA PRO A 129 -24.19 8.83 -16.35
C PRO A 129 -25.18 9.81 -16.98
N THR A 130 -25.89 10.62 -16.18
CA THR A 130 -26.86 11.59 -16.71
C THR A 130 -26.21 12.71 -17.50
N GLY A 131 -24.94 13.02 -17.19
CA GLY A 131 -24.09 13.95 -17.94
C GLY A 131 -23.09 13.27 -18.88
N GLY A 132 -23.19 11.95 -19.07
CA GLY A 132 -22.30 11.16 -19.93
C GLY A 132 -21.02 10.63 -19.26
N GLY A 133 -20.88 10.79 -17.95
CA GLY A 133 -19.80 10.21 -17.15
C GLY A 133 -19.96 8.71 -16.90
N ASP A 134 -18.92 8.08 -16.35
CA ASP A 134 -18.90 6.64 -16.08
C ASP A 134 -18.54 6.31 -14.61
N PRO A 135 -19.47 5.77 -13.81
CA PRO A 135 -19.18 5.30 -12.45
C PRO A 135 -18.11 4.21 -12.38
N ILE A 136 -17.93 3.40 -13.44
CA ILE A 136 -16.90 2.33 -13.47
C ILE A 136 -15.50 2.95 -13.60
N MET A 137 -15.36 4.10 -14.26
CA MET A 137 -14.11 4.87 -14.28
C MET A 137 -13.65 5.19 -12.86
N PHE A 138 -14.57 5.59 -11.96
CA PHE A 138 -14.24 5.83 -10.56
C PHE A 138 -13.65 4.57 -9.90
N GLN A 139 -14.27 3.41 -10.13
CA GLN A 139 -13.80 2.15 -9.57
C GLN A 139 -12.39 1.79 -10.05
N HIS A 140 -12.09 1.99 -11.34
CA HIS A 140 -10.74 1.78 -11.86
C HIS A 140 -9.72 2.66 -11.15
N MET A 141 -10.00 3.95 -10.98
CA MET A 141 -9.08 4.86 -10.30
C MET A 141 -8.93 4.53 -8.82
N PHE A 142 -10.04 4.27 -8.14
CA PHE A 142 -10.05 3.90 -6.73
C PHE A 142 -9.22 2.64 -6.49
N TRP A 143 -9.41 1.59 -7.29
CA TRP A 143 -8.68 0.35 -7.10
C TRP A 143 -7.25 0.40 -7.59
N PHE A 144 -6.95 1.19 -8.63
CA PHE A 144 -5.58 1.46 -9.03
C PHE A 144 -4.75 2.03 -7.87
N PHE A 145 -5.37 2.84 -7.01
CA PHE A 145 -4.79 3.21 -5.72
C PHE A 145 -4.91 2.09 -4.68
N GLY A 146 -6.12 1.55 -4.49
CA GLY A 146 -6.48 0.74 -3.34
C GLY A 146 -5.76 -0.60 -3.27
N HIS A 147 -5.39 -1.17 -4.42
CA HIS A 147 -4.62 -2.41 -4.41
C HIS A 147 -3.13 -2.21 -4.06
N PRO A 148 -2.40 -1.22 -4.62
CA PRO A 148 -1.12 -0.79 -4.07
C PRO A 148 -1.17 -0.45 -2.57
N GLU A 149 -2.25 0.18 -2.09
CA GLU A 149 -2.38 0.57 -0.69
C GLU A 149 -2.40 -0.63 0.27
N VAL A 150 -3.01 -1.76 -0.11
CA VAL A 150 -2.92 -2.96 0.76
C VAL A 150 -1.47 -3.49 0.85
N TYR A 151 -0.63 -3.25 -0.17
CA TYR A 151 0.80 -3.55 -0.09
C TYR A 151 1.58 -2.55 0.75
N VAL A 152 1.19 -1.27 0.72
CA VAL A 152 1.74 -0.24 1.61
C VAL A 152 1.57 -0.65 3.08
N LEU A 153 0.43 -1.26 3.43
CA LEU A 153 0.18 -1.75 4.79
C LEU A 153 1.01 -2.99 5.15
N ILE A 154 1.16 -3.94 4.23
CA ILE A 154 1.78 -5.25 4.56
C ILE A 154 3.31 -5.27 4.43
N LEU A 155 3.92 -4.49 3.53
CA LEU A 155 5.37 -4.50 3.30
C LEU A 155 6.18 -4.15 4.56
N PRO A 156 5.83 -3.09 5.34
CA PRO A 156 6.49 -2.83 6.61
C PRO A 156 6.34 -3.99 7.60
N GLY A 157 5.18 -4.64 7.62
CA GLY A 157 4.93 -5.86 8.40
C GLY A 157 5.90 -6.98 8.02
N PHE A 158 6.14 -7.21 6.73
CA PHE A 158 7.14 -8.16 6.26
C PHE A 158 8.56 -7.80 6.70
N GLY A 159 8.92 -6.52 6.68
CA GLY A 159 10.20 -6.04 7.19
C GLY A 159 10.38 -6.31 8.69
N ILE A 160 9.36 -6.00 9.49
CA ILE A 160 9.36 -6.21 10.95
C ILE A 160 9.46 -7.70 11.28
N VAL A 161 8.63 -8.53 10.68
CA VAL A 161 8.62 -9.99 10.90
C VAL A 161 9.98 -10.60 10.53
N SER A 162 10.58 -10.14 9.43
CA SER A 162 11.93 -10.58 9.04
C SER A 162 12.97 -10.22 10.09
N HIS A 163 12.94 -8.99 10.63
CA HIS A 163 13.86 -8.58 11.69
C HIS A 163 13.69 -9.38 12.98
N ILE A 164 12.46 -9.63 13.41
CA ILE A 164 12.19 -10.44 14.60
C ILE A 164 12.68 -11.88 14.37
N CYS A 165 12.46 -12.46 13.18
CA CYS A 165 12.93 -13.80 12.86
C CYS A 165 14.46 -13.90 12.92
N ILE A 166 15.19 -12.89 12.41
CA ILE A 166 16.67 -12.83 12.47
C ILE A 166 17.16 -12.87 13.92
N GLU A 167 16.54 -12.07 14.79
CA GLU A 167 16.89 -11.99 16.21
C GLU A 167 16.63 -13.32 16.93
N ILE A 168 15.44 -13.90 16.75
CA ILE A 168 15.05 -15.17 17.37
C ILE A 168 15.91 -16.33 16.86
N SER A 169 16.28 -16.34 15.58
CA SER A 169 17.15 -17.38 15.02
C SER A 169 18.65 -17.14 15.25
N ASN A 170 19.04 -16.10 16.00
CA ASN A 170 20.43 -15.69 16.22
C ASN A 170 21.25 -15.64 14.92
N SER A 171 20.61 -15.23 13.82
CA SER A 171 21.22 -15.18 12.50
C SER A 171 21.74 -13.77 12.22
N CYS A 172 22.80 -13.62 11.43
CA CYS A 172 23.30 -12.28 11.07
C CYS A 172 22.48 -11.64 9.93
N THR A 173 21.82 -12.45 9.12
CA THR A 173 21.02 -12.03 7.95
C THR A 173 19.82 -12.96 7.80
N PRO A 174 18.74 -12.50 7.12
CA PRO A 174 17.61 -13.38 6.87
C PRO A 174 17.99 -14.43 5.82
N LEU A 175 17.45 -15.63 5.98
CA LEU A 175 17.63 -16.71 5.01
C LEU A 175 17.12 -16.26 3.63
N GLY A 176 17.96 -16.38 2.60
CA GLY A 176 17.59 -15.99 1.25
C GLY A 176 17.40 -14.47 1.07
N TYR A 177 18.16 -13.65 1.79
CA TYR A 177 18.11 -12.17 1.75
C TYR A 177 17.84 -11.58 0.36
N ILE A 178 18.64 -11.93 -0.65
CA ILE A 178 18.49 -11.43 -2.03
C ILE A 178 17.09 -11.77 -2.58
N GLY A 179 16.65 -13.02 -2.38
CA GLY A 179 15.33 -13.49 -2.79
C GLY A 179 14.20 -12.74 -2.09
N MET A 180 14.34 -12.42 -0.80
CA MET A 180 13.35 -11.65 -0.06
C MET A 180 13.26 -10.19 -0.54
N VAL A 181 14.39 -9.54 -0.84
CA VAL A 181 14.39 -8.18 -1.40
C VAL A 181 13.74 -8.16 -2.77
N PHE A 182 14.11 -9.09 -3.67
CA PHE A 182 13.47 -9.18 -4.99
C PHE A 182 12.00 -9.59 -4.92
N ALA A 183 11.61 -10.40 -3.93
CA ALA A 183 10.21 -10.71 -3.68
C ALA A 183 9.43 -9.45 -3.31
N MET A 184 9.94 -8.59 -2.43
CA MET A 184 9.29 -7.31 -2.12
C MET A 184 9.27 -6.36 -3.33
N PHE A 185 10.37 -6.28 -4.10
CA PHE A 185 10.39 -5.49 -5.34
C PHE A 185 9.35 -5.96 -6.36
N SER A 186 9.20 -7.27 -6.54
CA SER A 186 8.19 -7.83 -7.44
C SER A 186 6.77 -7.49 -6.98
N ILE A 187 6.50 -7.42 -5.67
CA ILE A 187 5.21 -6.96 -5.14
C ILE A 187 4.96 -5.49 -5.50
N VAL A 188 5.99 -4.63 -5.48
CA VAL A 188 5.84 -3.23 -5.91
C VAL A 188 5.38 -3.15 -7.36
N VAL A 189 6.05 -3.89 -8.26
CA VAL A 189 5.72 -3.88 -9.69
C VAL A 189 4.34 -4.50 -9.94
N LEU A 190 4.10 -5.70 -9.38
CA LEU A 190 2.83 -6.41 -9.54
C LEU A 190 1.66 -5.62 -8.95
N GLY A 191 1.89 -4.86 -7.87
CA GLY A 191 0.85 -4.08 -7.21
C GLY A 191 0.14 -3.07 -8.11
N PHE A 192 0.82 -2.54 -9.12
CA PHE A 192 0.24 -1.61 -10.09
C PHE A 192 -0.46 -2.28 -11.29
N ILE A 193 -0.40 -3.60 -11.42
CA ILE A 193 -0.94 -4.31 -12.60
C ILE A 193 -2.01 -5.36 -12.27
N VAL A 194 -2.54 -5.34 -11.04
CA VAL A 194 -3.53 -6.35 -10.60
C VAL A 194 -4.84 -5.76 -10.10
N TRP A 195 -4.96 -4.44 -9.98
CA TRP A 195 -6.07 -3.78 -9.27
C TRP A 195 -7.47 -4.21 -9.70
N ALA A 196 -7.67 -4.54 -10.98
CA ALA A 196 -8.99 -4.83 -11.52
C ALA A 196 -9.58 -6.17 -11.02
N HIS A 197 -8.85 -7.00 -10.26
CA HIS A 197 -9.48 -8.16 -9.60
C HIS A 197 -10.57 -7.77 -8.61
N HIS A 198 -10.58 -6.53 -8.12
CA HIS A 198 -11.67 -6.01 -7.29
C HIS A 198 -12.93 -5.68 -8.08
N MET A 199 -12.88 -5.76 -9.41
CA MET A 199 -13.91 -5.31 -10.34
C MET A 199 -14.43 -6.42 -11.25
N PHE A 200 -14.18 -7.71 -10.96
CA PHE A 200 -14.56 -8.81 -11.87
C PHE A 200 -16.07 -8.89 -12.17
N THR A 201 -16.91 -8.32 -11.31
CA THR A 201 -18.37 -8.33 -11.46
C THR A 201 -18.92 -7.12 -12.21
N VAL A 202 -18.07 -6.15 -12.63
CA VAL A 202 -18.54 -4.94 -13.35
C VAL A 202 -18.80 -5.18 -14.84
N GLY A 203 -18.53 -6.39 -15.35
CA GLY A 203 -18.75 -6.73 -16.76
C GLY A 203 -17.56 -6.47 -17.68
N MET A 204 -16.32 -6.48 -17.18
CA MET A 204 -15.12 -6.47 -18.03
C MET A 204 -15.07 -7.67 -18.97
N ASP A 205 -14.41 -7.52 -20.12
CA ASP A 205 -14.27 -8.60 -21.10
C ASP A 205 -13.48 -9.80 -20.55
N LEU A 206 -13.72 -10.98 -21.14
CA LEU A 206 -13.12 -12.23 -20.69
C LEU A 206 -11.58 -12.17 -20.68
N LYS A 207 -10.95 -11.52 -21.67
CA LYS A 207 -9.48 -11.47 -21.76
C LYS A 207 -8.92 -10.67 -20.60
N SER A 208 -9.51 -9.50 -20.31
CA SER A 208 -9.14 -8.69 -19.14
C SER A 208 -9.29 -9.47 -17.84
N ASN A 209 -10.43 -10.13 -17.62
CA ASN A 209 -10.63 -10.94 -16.41
C ASN A 209 -9.59 -12.06 -16.27
N THR A 210 -9.31 -12.79 -17.35
CA THR A 210 -8.29 -13.86 -17.32
C THR A 210 -6.88 -13.32 -17.05
N PHE A 211 -6.52 -12.18 -17.63
CA PHE A 211 -5.24 -11.51 -17.38
C PHE A 211 -5.10 -11.14 -15.91
N PHE A 212 -6.04 -10.36 -15.37
CA PHE A 212 -5.98 -9.90 -13.99
C PHE A 212 -6.03 -11.06 -12.98
N SER A 213 -6.79 -12.13 -13.28
CA SER A 213 -6.80 -13.35 -12.46
C SER A 213 -5.43 -14.03 -12.43
N ALA A 214 -4.81 -14.24 -13.60
CA ALA A 214 -3.51 -14.89 -13.70
C ALA A 214 -2.39 -14.08 -13.02
N VAL A 215 -2.34 -12.78 -13.26
CA VAL A 215 -1.30 -11.91 -12.68
C VAL A 215 -1.47 -11.78 -11.16
N THR A 216 -2.72 -11.74 -10.67
CA THR A 216 -2.98 -11.73 -9.21
C THR A 216 -2.46 -13.02 -8.56
N ALA A 217 -2.65 -14.17 -9.21
CA ALA A 217 -2.13 -15.44 -8.69
C ALA A 217 -0.58 -15.46 -8.59
N LEU A 218 0.12 -14.75 -9.49
CA LEU A 218 1.58 -14.66 -9.46
C LEU A 218 2.12 -13.96 -8.20
N ILE A 219 1.33 -13.13 -7.52
CA ILE A 219 1.71 -12.48 -6.26
C ILE A 219 1.93 -13.51 -5.14
N GLY A 220 1.30 -14.70 -5.26
CA GLY A 220 1.56 -15.81 -4.33
C GLY A 220 3.02 -16.24 -4.28
N ILE A 221 3.76 -16.11 -5.38
CA ILE A 221 5.18 -16.52 -5.47
C ILE A 221 6.08 -15.69 -4.55
N PRO A 222 6.16 -14.34 -4.68
CA PRO A 222 7.01 -13.55 -3.79
C PRO A 222 6.56 -13.61 -2.34
N THR A 223 5.26 -13.78 -2.05
CA THR A 223 4.79 -14.00 -0.67
C THR A 223 5.29 -15.33 -0.12
N GLY A 224 5.19 -16.41 -0.91
CA GLY A 224 5.71 -17.73 -0.55
C GLY A 224 7.22 -17.74 -0.25
N VAL A 225 8.03 -17.04 -1.05
CA VAL A 225 9.49 -16.91 -0.80
C VAL A 225 9.77 -16.40 0.62
N LYS A 226 9.02 -15.39 1.08
CA LYS A 226 9.21 -14.81 2.43
C LYS A 226 8.71 -15.74 3.53
N VAL A 227 7.53 -16.35 3.34
CA VAL A 227 6.96 -17.31 4.30
C VAL A 227 7.91 -18.49 4.52
N ILE A 228 8.45 -19.07 3.44
CA ILE A 228 9.42 -20.18 3.53
C ILE A 228 10.68 -19.73 4.27
N ALA A 229 11.20 -18.53 4.00
CA ALA A 229 12.35 -17.99 4.71
C ALA A 229 12.09 -17.85 6.22
N TRP A 230 10.94 -17.30 6.62
CA TRP A 230 10.59 -17.16 8.04
C TRP A 230 10.40 -18.51 8.73
N VAL A 231 9.66 -19.43 8.13
CA VAL A 231 9.45 -20.78 8.69
C VAL A 231 10.78 -21.50 8.88
N SER A 232 11.69 -21.40 7.91
CA SER A 232 13.01 -22.02 8.01
C SER A 232 13.92 -21.37 9.08
N MET A 233 13.81 -20.07 9.30
CA MET A 233 14.55 -19.40 10.39
C MET A 233 14.01 -19.82 11.76
N LEU A 234 12.68 -19.89 11.89
CA LEU A 234 12.04 -20.32 13.13
C LEU A 234 12.29 -21.79 13.44
N SER A 235 12.29 -22.68 12.44
CA SER A 235 12.56 -24.11 12.64
C SER A 235 13.99 -24.38 13.14
N ASN A 236 14.92 -23.49 12.80
CA ASN A 236 16.33 -23.58 13.22
C ASN A 236 16.64 -22.76 14.49
N SER A 237 15.63 -22.11 15.07
CA SER A 237 15.80 -21.30 16.28
C SER A 237 15.75 -22.16 17.55
N SER A 238 16.50 -21.75 18.57
CA SER A 238 16.52 -22.40 19.89
C SER A 238 15.65 -21.69 20.93
N VAL A 239 14.61 -20.97 20.48
CA VAL A 239 13.80 -20.09 21.34
C VAL A 239 12.72 -20.87 22.08
N TYR A 240 12.40 -20.40 23.29
CA TYR A 240 11.38 -20.96 24.13
C TYR A 240 9.99 -20.84 23.47
N ARG A 241 9.33 -21.97 23.24
CA ARG A 241 8.05 -22.01 22.50
C ARG A 241 6.90 -21.24 23.14
N ASN A 242 6.94 -21.01 24.45
CA ASN A 242 5.89 -20.25 25.14
C ASN A 242 6.19 -18.75 25.21
N ASP A 243 7.23 -18.27 24.52
CA ASP A 243 7.45 -16.83 24.36
C ASP A 243 6.29 -16.22 23.54
N PRO A 244 5.59 -15.17 24.04
CA PRO A 244 4.53 -14.49 23.31
C PRO A 244 4.92 -14.03 21.91
N VAL A 245 6.19 -13.67 21.69
CA VAL A 245 6.68 -13.21 20.37
C VAL A 245 6.66 -14.36 19.35
N VAL A 246 6.97 -15.59 19.77
CA VAL A 246 6.90 -16.77 18.90
C VAL A 246 5.46 -17.04 18.49
N TRP A 247 4.50 -16.95 19.42
CA TRP A 247 3.08 -17.11 19.11
C TRP A 247 2.55 -16.01 18.19
N TRP A 248 2.98 -14.76 18.38
CA TRP A 248 2.63 -13.68 17.48
C TRP A 248 3.16 -13.93 16.05
N LEU A 249 4.41 -14.39 15.93
CA LEU A 249 5.00 -14.74 14.63
C LEU A 249 4.28 -15.90 13.94
N VAL A 250 3.99 -16.98 14.68
CA VAL A 250 3.23 -18.12 14.14
C VAL A 250 1.85 -17.65 13.66
N SER A 251 1.17 -16.79 14.44
CA SER A 251 -0.14 -16.24 14.06
C SER A 251 -0.08 -15.25 12.89
N PHE A 252 1.07 -14.64 12.64
CA PHE A 252 1.27 -13.79 11.45
C PHE A 252 1.55 -14.63 10.19
N ILE A 253 2.29 -15.73 10.34
CA ILE A 253 2.74 -16.57 9.22
C ILE A 253 1.63 -17.49 8.70
N PHE A 254 0.73 -17.95 9.57
CA PHE A 254 -0.34 -18.94 9.28
C PHE A 254 -1.72 -18.38 9.57
#